data_AF-A0A699VPB2-F1
#
_entry.id   AF-A0A699VPB2-F1
#
_cell.length_a   1.000
_cell.length_b   1.000
_cell.length_c   1.000
_cell.angle_alpha   90.00
_cell.angle_beta   90.00
_cell.angle_gamma   90.00
#
_symmetry.space_group_name_H-M   'P 1'
#
loop_
_entity.id
_entity.type
_entity.pdbx_description
1 polymer ?
#
loop_
_entity_poly.entity_id
_entity_poly.type
_entity_poly.pdbx_seq_one_letter_code
_entity_poly.pdbx_strand_id
1 'polypeptide(L)'
;MGLWYPKDTGFELTTFLDSDHAGCLDSRKSTSGGIQFLGGDKLVSWSSKKQDFGSMSSAEAEYVSLSVFCAQVLWMRTQLTDYGFHFDKIPMYCDSRAVIAISCNPV
;
A
#
# COMPACT_ATOMS: atom_id res chain seq x y z
N MET A 1 -15.68 -14.62 15.82
CA MET A 1 -16.01 -13.89 14.58
C MET A 1 -14.81 -13.98 13.66
N GLY A 2 -14.98 -14.37 12.40
CA GLY A 2 -13.88 -14.52 11.44
C GLY A 2 -14.33 -14.08 10.04
N LEU A 3 -13.37 -13.71 9.19
CA LEU A 3 -13.64 -13.48 7.77
C LEU A 3 -13.80 -14.82 7.06
N TRP A 4 -14.88 -14.98 6.29
CA TRP A 4 -15.13 -16.16 5.47
C TRP A 4 -14.62 -15.93 4.04
N TYR A 5 -13.80 -16.86 3.55
CA TYR A 5 -13.29 -16.85 2.18
C TYR A 5 -13.82 -18.08 1.44
N PRO A 6 -14.60 -17.91 0.35
CA PRO A 6 -15.05 -19.02 -0.47
C PRO A 6 -13.86 -19.78 -1.07
N LYS A 7 -13.96 -21.10 -1.14
CA LYS A 7 -12.90 -21.97 -1.69
C LYS A 7 -12.65 -21.74 -3.19
N ASP A 8 -13.67 -21.29 -3.91
CA ASP A 8 -13.66 -21.20 -5.38
C ASP A 8 -13.39 -19.78 -5.91
N THR A 9 -13.21 -18.80 -5.02
CA THR A 9 -12.76 -17.45 -5.38
C THR A 9 -11.25 -17.36 -5.20
N GLY A 10 -10.54 -16.85 -6.21
CA GLY A 10 -9.10 -16.63 -6.13
C GLY A 10 -8.70 -15.88 -4.86
N PHE A 11 -7.65 -16.34 -4.18
CA PHE A 11 -7.18 -15.74 -2.94
C PHE A 11 -6.10 -14.71 -3.27
N GLU A 12 -6.52 -13.55 -3.76
CA GLU A 12 -5.63 -12.49 -4.23
C GLU A 12 -5.43 -11.39 -3.17
N LEU A 13 -4.20 -10.92 -2.99
CA LEU A 13 -3.86 -9.75 -2.18
C LEU A 13 -3.71 -8.55 -3.11
N THR A 14 -4.45 -7.47 -2.86
CA THR A 14 -4.39 -6.22 -3.63
C THR A 14 -4.21 -5.03 -2.70
N THR A 15 -3.38 -4.07 -3.09
CA THR A 15 -3.11 -2.87 -2.28
C THR A 15 -3.35 -1.60 -3.09
N PHE A 16 -3.99 -0.62 -2.46
CA PHE A 16 -4.10 0.74 -2.99
C PHE A 16 -3.43 1.70 -1.99
N LEU A 17 -2.76 2.71 -2.50
CA LEU A 17 -2.11 3.74 -1.71
C LEU A 17 -2.28 5.11 -2.34
N ASP A 18 -2.21 6.12 -1.50
CA ASP A 18 -2.35 7.52 -1.83
C ASP A 18 -1.50 8.35 -0.86
N SER A 19 -1.21 9.61 -1.20
CA SER A 19 -0.73 10.57 -0.22
C SER A 19 -1.16 11.99 -0.52
N ASP A 20 -1.58 12.69 0.53
CA ASP A 20 -1.89 14.11 0.48
C ASP A 20 -0.66 14.93 0.83
N HIS A 21 -0.09 15.63 -0.15
CA HIS A 21 1.07 16.49 0.06
C HIS A 21 0.74 17.74 0.87
N ALA A 22 1.53 18.00 1.93
CA ALA A 22 1.39 19.15 2.82
C ALA A 22 -0.04 19.35 3.38
N GLY A 23 -0.83 18.27 3.49
CA GLY A 23 -2.22 18.30 3.94
C GLY A 23 -2.40 18.69 5.41
N CYS A 24 -1.39 18.50 6.25
CA CYS A 24 -1.43 18.96 7.64
C CYS A 24 -1.18 20.47 7.72
N LEU A 25 -2.18 21.27 8.10
CA LEU A 25 -2.05 22.73 8.17
C LEU A 25 -0.97 23.20 9.16
N ASP A 26 -0.83 22.53 10.30
CA ASP A 26 0.10 22.93 11.35
C ASP A 26 1.56 22.65 10.98
N SER A 27 1.82 21.44 10.46
CA SER A 27 3.19 20.96 10.23
C SER A 27 3.61 20.96 8.78
N ARG A 28 2.67 21.19 7.84
CA ARG A 28 2.85 21.07 6.39
C ARG A 28 3.42 19.71 5.95
N LYS A 29 3.29 18.70 6.81
CA LYS A 29 3.67 17.31 6.51
C LYS A 29 2.59 16.63 5.68
N SER A 30 3.03 15.74 4.81
CA SER A 30 2.16 14.91 3.98
C SER A 30 1.48 13.82 4.81
N THR A 31 0.34 13.31 4.35
CA THR A 31 -0.36 12.19 4.96
C THR A 31 -0.40 11.04 3.97
N SER A 32 0.14 9.88 4.33
CA SER A 32 0.06 8.65 3.54
C SER A 32 -1.18 7.87 3.91
N GLY A 33 -1.91 7.40 2.90
CA GLY A 33 -3.09 6.55 3.06
C GLY A 33 -2.97 5.29 2.23
N GLY A 34 -3.64 4.22 2.66
CA GLY A 34 -3.71 3.00 1.87
C GLY A 34 -4.53 1.90 2.50
N ILE A 35 -4.94 0.97 1.64
CA ILE A 35 -5.88 -0.10 1.94
C ILE A 35 -5.40 -1.40 1.30
N GLN A 36 -5.60 -2.52 1.99
CA GLN A 36 -5.27 -3.86 1.51
C GLN A 36 -6.51 -4.73 1.51
N PHE A 37 -6.76 -5.35 0.36
CA PHE A 37 -7.83 -6.33 0.15
C PHE A 37 -7.27 -7.73 0.02
N LEU A 38 -7.99 -8.72 0.54
CA LEU A 38 -7.67 -10.14 0.41
C LEU A 38 -8.87 -10.91 -0.13
N GLY A 39 -8.65 -11.87 -1.02
CA GLY A 39 -9.74 -12.65 -1.61
C GLY A 39 -10.69 -11.79 -2.46
N GLY A 40 -10.15 -10.78 -3.16
CA GLY A 40 -10.88 -9.86 -4.02
C GLY A 40 -11.36 -8.61 -3.30
N ASP A 41 -12.46 -8.71 -2.56
CA ASP A 41 -13.22 -7.56 -2.06
C ASP A 41 -13.19 -7.37 -0.53
N LYS A 42 -12.46 -8.22 0.20
CA LYS A 42 -12.41 -8.15 1.67
C LYS A 42 -11.31 -7.20 2.13
N LEU A 43 -11.69 -6.05 2.69
CA LEU A 43 -10.74 -5.15 3.35
C LEU A 43 -10.17 -5.84 4.59
N VAL A 44 -8.85 -6.05 4.63
CA VAL A 44 -8.15 -6.69 5.77
C VAL A 44 -7.27 -5.71 6.55
N SER A 45 -6.84 -4.63 5.91
CA SER A 45 -6.07 -3.58 6.56
C SER A 45 -6.26 -2.24 5.87
N TRP A 46 -6.16 -1.18 6.65
CA TRP A 46 -6.15 0.20 6.17
C TRP A 46 -5.27 1.03 7.10
N SER A 47 -4.70 2.11 6.57
CA SER A 47 -4.04 3.11 7.41
C SER A 47 -4.10 4.49 6.77
N SER A 48 -4.08 5.50 7.63
CA SER A 48 -3.83 6.89 7.27
C SER A 48 -2.87 7.45 8.31
N LYS A 49 -1.67 7.84 7.88
CA LYS A 49 -0.56 8.24 8.74
C LYS A 49 0.11 9.49 8.22
N LYS A 50 0.28 10.48 9.10
CA LYS A 50 1.13 11.64 8.82
C LYS A 50 2.58 11.17 8.66
N GLN A 51 3.25 11.58 7.60
CA GLN A 51 4.66 11.26 7.35
C GLN A 51 5.54 11.92 8.41
N ASP A 52 6.63 11.25 8.79
CA ASP A 52 7.55 11.77 9.81
C ASP A 52 8.38 12.94 9.28
N PHE A 53 8.74 12.91 8.00
CA PHE A 53 9.49 13.95 7.31
C PHE A 53 8.59 14.72 6.35
N GLY A 54 8.91 15.99 6.13
CA GLY A 54 8.25 16.78 5.10
C GLY A 54 8.74 16.36 3.73
N SER A 55 7.81 16.12 2.80
CA SER A 55 8.12 15.97 1.38
C SER A 55 8.16 17.36 0.75
N MET A 56 8.99 17.56 -0.28
CA MET A 56 9.07 18.80 -1.05
C MET A 56 8.14 18.81 -2.28
N SER A 57 7.58 17.66 -2.64
CA SER A 57 6.63 17.50 -3.74
C SER A 57 5.60 16.41 -3.46
N SER A 58 4.50 16.38 -4.24
CA SER A 58 3.53 15.28 -4.18
C SER A 58 4.12 13.96 -4.68
N ALA A 59 4.97 13.98 -5.72
CA ALA A 59 5.63 12.76 -6.20
C ALA A 59 6.54 12.14 -5.13
N GLU A 60 7.26 12.96 -4.36
CA GLU A 60 8.05 12.49 -3.22
C GLU A 60 7.16 11.96 -2.09
N ALA A 61 6.07 12.66 -1.77
CA ALA A 61 5.12 12.22 -0.75
C ALA A 61 4.54 10.84 -1.10
N GLU A 62 4.16 10.64 -2.36
CA GLU A 62 3.60 9.37 -2.82
C GLU A 62 4.67 8.28 -2.91
N TYR A 63 5.90 8.61 -3.29
CA TYR A 63 7.01 7.67 -3.27
C TYR A 63 7.32 7.18 -1.84
N VAL A 64 7.31 8.09 -0.86
CA VAL A 64 7.42 7.73 0.56
C VAL A 64 6.26 6.83 0.97
N SER A 65 5.03 7.16 0.58
CA SER A 65 3.84 6.33 0.82
C SER A 65 4.04 4.91 0.27
N LEU A 66 4.43 4.80 -1.00
CA LEU A 66 4.70 3.53 -1.68
C LEU A 66 5.74 2.71 -0.91
N SER A 67 6.84 3.32 -0.45
CA SER A 67 7.89 2.61 0.29
C SER A 67 7.38 1.98 1.59
N VAL A 68 6.53 2.70 2.34
CA VAL A 68 5.95 2.22 3.60
C VAL A 68 4.96 1.08 3.35
N PHE A 69 4.12 1.23 2.33
CA PHE A 69 3.14 0.22 1.94
C PHE A 69 3.81 -1.04 1.36
N CYS A 70 4.91 -0.92 0.63
CA CYS A 70 5.73 -2.06 0.21
C CYS A 70 6.18 -2.91 1.40
N ALA A 71 6.67 -2.29 2.48
CA ALA A 71 7.07 -3.02 3.68
C ALA A 71 5.88 -3.74 4.35
N GLN A 72 4.72 -3.09 4.42
CA GLN A 72 3.49 -3.70 4.93
C GLN A 72 3.05 -4.90 4.08
N VAL A 73 3.06 -4.77 2.75
CA VAL A 73 2.69 -5.82 1.81
C VAL A 73 3.65 -7.00 1.88
N LEU A 74 4.96 -6.74 2.01
CA LEU A 74 5.97 -7.79 2.21
C LEU A 74 5.71 -8.56 3.51
N TRP A 75 5.41 -7.87 4.60
CA TRP A 75 5.04 -8.51 5.86
C TRP A 75 3.79 -9.38 5.72
N MET A 76 2.73 -8.88 5.08
CA MET A 76 1.51 -9.66 4.81
C MET A 76 1.80 -10.88 3.94
N ARG A 77 2.62 -10.73 2.88
CA ARG A 77 3.03 -11.85 2.02
C ARG A 77 3.72 -12.94 2.82
N THR A 78 4.66 -12.58 3.70
CA THR A 78 5.36 -13.55 4.55
C THR A 78 4.36 -14.29 5.46
N GLN A 79 3.45 -13.57 6.12
CA GLN A 79 2.43 -14.20 6.96
C GLN A 79 1.50 -15.13 6.17
N LEU A 80 1.08 -14.72 4.97
CA LEU A 80 0.25 -15.57 4.11
C LEU A 80 1.00 -16.80 3.59
N THR A 81 2.31 -16.67 3.37
CA THR A 81 3.18 -17.80 3.00
C THR A 81 3.24 -18.84 4.13
N ASP A 82 3.30 -18.40 5.39
CA ASP A 82 3.26 -19.31 6.55
C ASP A 82 1.93 -20.08 6.64
N TYR A 83 0.84 -19.50 6.12
CA TYR A 83 -0.46 -20.18 5.98
C TYR A 83 -0.61 -21.03 4.71
N GLY A 84 0.44 -21.13 3.89
CA GLY A 84 0.44 -21.92 2.64
C GLY A 84 -0.06 -21.18 1.41
N PHE A 85 -0.28 -19.86 1.48
CA PHE A 85 -0.65 -19.04 0.33
C PHE A 85 0.58 -18.35 -0.26
N HIS A 86 0.97 -18.77 -1.46
CA HIS A 86 2.12 -18.23 -2.16
C HIS A 86 1.70 -17.21 -3.22
N PHE A 87 2.29 -16.03 -3.15
CA PHE A 87 2.09 -14.94 -4.10
C PHE A 87 3.41 -14.63 -4.79
N ASP A 88 3.45 -14.75 -6.12
CA ASP A 88 4.63 -14.35 -6.90
C ASP A 88 4.66 -12.85 -7.15
N LYS A 89 3.49 -12.27 -7.41
CA LYS A 89 3.28 -10.84 -7.68
C LYS A 89 2.09 -10.36 -6.88
N ILE A 90 2.21 -9.18 -6.30
CA ILE A 90 1.14 -8.51 -5.56
C ILE A 90 0.93 -7.14 -6.20
N PRO A 91 -0.25 -6.89 -6.81
CA PRO A 91 -0.53 -5.59 -7.40
C PRO A 91 -0.62 -4.49 -6.33
N MET A 92 0.10 -3.40 -6.56
CA MET A 92 0.02 -2.16 -5.80
C MET A 92 -0.42 -1.05 -6.75
N TYR A 93 -1.48 -0.34 -6.38
CA TYR A 93 -2.08 0.72 -7.17
C TYR A 93 -1.88 2.07 -6.48
N CYS A 94 -1.51 3.06 -7.29
CA CYS A 94 -1.24 4.45 -6.94
C CYS A 94 -1.59 5.29 -8.19
N ASP A 95 -2.04 6.53 -8.02
CA ASP A 95 -2.46 7.40 -9.10
C ASP A 95 -1.32 8.28 -9.66
N SER A 96 -0.20 8.45 -8.95
CA SER A 96 0.98 9.12 -9.49
C SER A 96 1.73 8.31 -10.54
N ARG A 97 1.60 8.79 -11.78
CA ARG A 97 2.41 8.32 -12.92
C ARG A 97 3.91 8.49 -12.70
N ALA A 98 4.32 9.54 -11.98
CA ALA A 98 5.73 9.79 -11.70
C ALA A 98 6.31 8.69 -10.79
N VAL A 99 5.58 8.33 -9.74
CA VAL A 99 5.97 7.26 -8.82
C VAL A 99 6.00 5.90 -9.52
N ILE A 100 4.99 5.61 -10.35
CA ILE A 100 4.97 4.39 -11.16
C ILE A 100 6.23 4.33 -12.05
N ALA A 101 6.55 5.41 -12.77
CA ALA A 101 7.72 5.45 -13.64
C ALA A 101 9.04 5.26 -12.87
N ILE A 102 9.20 5.91 -11.71
CA ILE A 102 10.38 5.76 -10.85
C ILE A 102 10.50 4.33 -10.34
N SER A 103 9.39 3.71 -9.93
CA SER A 103 9.39 2.33 -9.41
C SER A 103 9.81 1.28 -10.45
N CYS A 104 9.57 1.54 -11.74
CA CYS A 104 9.92 0.64 -12.84
C CYS A 104 11.32 0.85 -13.40
N ASN A 105 12.03 1.89 -12.98
CA ASN A 105 13.37 2.21 -13.47
C ASN A 105 14.37 2.27 -12.30
N PRO A 106 14.88 1.12 -11.82
CA PRO A 106 15.87 1.10 -10.75
C PRO A 106 17.13 1.85 -11.21
N VAL A 107 17.54 2.83 -10.41
CA VAL A 107 18.84 3.52 -10.54
C VAL A 107 19.98 2.59 -10.14
#